data_AF-A0A0F9AYQ3-F1
#
_entry.id   AF-A0A0F9AYQ3-F1
#
_cell.length_a   1.000
_cell.length_b   1.000
_cell.length_c   1.000
_cell.angle_alpha   90.00
_cell.angle_beta   90.00
_cell.angle_gamma   90.00
#
_symmetry.space_group_name_H-M   'P 1'
#
loop_
_entity.id
_entity.type
_entity.pdbx_description
1 polymer ?
#
loop_
_entity_poly.entity_id
_entity_poly.type
_entity_poly.pdbx_seq_one_letter_code
_entity_poly.pdbx_strand_id
1 'polypeptide(L)'
;MHISEGVLSSQVLGAGALLAAGGLAVGLRLMDNRRVPEVAVVASALFVASLIRFPLGPASVHLTLNGLAGILLGWMAFPAVFVALLLQALLFQFGGFTTLGVNTVVMALPAVIAHIICRPLLCSQVGGPGPGGPGGRSAAVWAGGIAGAVGVAGGAMLIAISLMATERSFKALTLAFAATHVPVLVVESAVTAFVLAFLWKVKPELLMLNGKCADSDE
;
A
#
# COMPACT_ATOMS: atom_id res chain seq x y z
N MET A 1 0.37 -9.12 4.07
CA MET A 1 0.12 -8.92 5.50
C MET A 1 -1.38 -8.91 5.71
N HIS A 2 -1.97 -9.98 6.28
CA HIS A 2 -3.40 -10.03 6.56
C HIS A 2 -3.63 -10.67 7.92
N ILE A 3 -4.58 -10.11 8.67
CA ILE A 3 -5.05 -10.69 9.92
C ILE A 3 -6.14 -11.71 9.56
N SER A 4 -6.04 -12.89 10.15
CA SER A 4 -6.97 -14.00 9.92
C SER A 4 -8.27 -13.79 10.69
N GLU A 5 -9.34 -14.42 10.19
CA GLU A 5 -10.65 -14.44 10.84
C GLU A 5 -10.58 -14.89 12.31
N GLY A 6 -11.40 -14.29 13.18
CA GLY A 6 -11.49 -14.66 14.60
C GLY A 6 -10.33 -14.24 15.50
N VAL A 7 -9.30 -13.54 14.99
CA VAL A 7 -8.14 -13.10 15.80
C VAL A 7 -8.41 -11.82 16.59
N LEU A 8 -9.20 -10.90 16.05
CA LEU A 8 -9.38 -9.55 16.61
C LEU A 8 -10.65 -9.45 17.45
N SER A 9 -10.63 -8.56 18.44
CA SER A 9 -11.83 -8.25 19.23
C SER A 9 -12.87 -7.49 18.40
N SER A 10 -14.14 -7.61 18.79
CA SER A 10 -15.25 -6.94 18.10
C SER A 10 -15.09 -5.41 18.04
N GLN A 11 -14.46 -4.81 19.05
CA GLN A 11 -14.18 -3.38 19.06
C GLN A 11 -13.17 -2.98 17.99
N VAL A 12 -12.08 -3.74 17.82
CA VAL A 12 -11.07 -3.48 16.79
C VAL A 12 -11.65 -3.71 15.40
N LEU A 13 -12.45 -4.76 15.22
CA LEU A 13 -13.16 -5.03 13.97
C LEU A 13 -14.10 -3.88 13.60
N GLY A 14 -14.92 -3.40 14.55
CA GLY A 14 -15.82 -2.26 14.34
C GLY A 14 -15.07 -0.97 13.97
N ALA A 15 -13.99 -0.65 14.69
CA ALA A 15 -13.16 0.51 14.38
C ALA A 15 -12.52 0.42 12.98
N GLY A 16 -11.96 -0.75 12.64
CA GLY A 16 -11.38 -0.98 11.32
C GLY A 16 -12.40 -0.89 10.19
N ALA A 17 -13.61 -1.41 10.39
CA ALA A 17 -14.70 -1.30 9.41
C ALA A 17 -15.12 0.17 9.19
N LEU A 18 -15.26 0.96 10.25
CA LEU A 18 -15.60 2.39 10.15
C LEU A 18 -14.50 3.19 9.43
N LEU A 19 -13.24 2.96 9.78
CA LEU A 19 -12.09 3.61 9.13
C LEU A 19 -11.98 3.21 7.66
N ALA A 20 -12.18 1.92 7.33
CA ALA A 20 -12.20 1.44 5.96
C ALA A 20 -13.33 2.07 5.15
N ALA A 21 -14.54 2.16 5.73
CA ALA A 21 -15.68 2.81 5.09
C ALA A 21 -15.40 4.29 4.80
N GLY A 22 -14.78 5.01 5.74
CA GLY A 22 -14.35 6.39 5.53
C GLY A 22 -13.32 6.53 4.41
N GLY A 23 -12.27 5.70 4.40
CA GLY A 23 -11.26 5.69 3.35
C GLY A 23 -11.82 5.29 1.98
N LEU A 24 -12.74 4.33 1.93
CA LEU A 24 -13.47 3.95 0.71
C LEU A 24 -14.33 5.10 0.21
N ALA A 25 -15.07 5.79 1.08
CA ALA A 25 -15.89 6.92 0.69
C ALA A 25 -15.05 8.04 0.07
N VAL A 26 -13.89 8.36 0.66
CA VAL A 26 -12.95 9.34 0.10
C VAL A 26 -12.37 8.85 -1.23
N GLY A 27 -11.87 7.61 -1.29
CA GLY A 27 -11.28 7.04 -2.49
C GLY A 27 -12.25 6.94 -3.66
N LEU A 28 -13.51 6.56 -3.41
CA LEU A 28 -14.56 6.49 -4.42
C LEU A 28 -15.01 7.88 -4.87
N ARG A 29 -15.09 8.87 -3.98
CA ARG A 29 -15.41 10.26 -4.35
C ARG A 29 -14.37 10.89 -5.29
N LEU A 30 -13.11 10.49 -5.14
CA LEU A 30 -12.00 10.97 -5.98
C LEU A 30 -11.83 10.14 -7.28
N MET A 31 -12.62 9.09 -7.47
CA MET A 31 -12.54 8.20 -8.62
C MET A 31 -13.63 8.56 -9.63
N ASP A 32 -13.23 9.13 -10.75
CA ASP A 32 -14.11 9.30 -11.91
C ASP A 32 -14.15 8.02 -12.77
N ASN A 33 -15.08 7.96 -13.72
CA ASN A 33 -15.22 6.79 -14.60
C ASN A 33 -13.97 6.53 -15.45
N ARG A 34 -13.14 7.55 -15.71
CA ARG A 34 -11.92 7.41 -16.53
C ARG A 34 -10.79 6.74 -15.77
N ARG A 35 -10.79 6.83 -14.43
CA ARG A 35 -9.76 6.23 -13.56
C ARG A 35 -10.09 4.83 -13.06
N VAL A 36 -11.31 4.35 -13.26
CA VAL A 36 -11.70 2.96 -12.94
C VAL A 36 -10.73 1.92 -13.54
N PRO A 37 -10.31 2.01 -14.82
CA PRO A 37 -9.34 1.06 -15.37
C PRO A 37 -7.97 1.11 -14.68
N GLU A 38 -7.48 2.30 -14.31
CA GLU A 38 -6.22 2.49 -13.58
C GLU A 38 -6.28 1.78 -12.22
N VAL A 39 -7.35 2.03 -11.46
CA VAL A 39 -7.60 1.40 -10.16
C VAL A 39 -7.73 -0.12 -10.29
N ALA A 40 -8.42 -0.61 -11.31
CA ALA A 40 -8.61 -2.05 -11.55
C ALA A 40 -7.29 -2.76 -11.88
N VAL A 41 -6.42 -2.16 -12.71
CA VAL A 41 -5.10 -2.73 -13.04
C VAL A 41 -4.22 -2.80 -11.80
N VAL A 42 -4.18 -1.74 -10.99
CA VAL A 42 -3.40 -1.75 -9.74
C VAL A 42 -3.96 -2.75 -8.74
N ALA A 43 -5.29 -2.84 -8.57
CA ALA A 43 -5.94 -3.84 -7.72
C ALA A 43 -5.60 -5.27 -8.18
N SER A 44 -5.60 -5.52 -9.49
CA SER A 44 -5.22 -6.81 -10.07
C SER A 44 -3.75 -7.12 -9.82
N ALA A 45 -2.84 -6.15 -9.95
CA ALA A 45 -1.43 -6.32 -9.66
C ALA A 45 -1.19 -6.64 -8.17
N LEU A 46 -1.84 -5.92 -7.26
CA LEU A 46 -1.81 -6.20 -5.81
C LEU A 46 -2.28 -7.63 -5.53
N PHE A 47 -3.41 -8.03 -6.12
CA PHE A 47 -3.96 -9.37 -5.99
C PHE A 47 -2.99 -10.43 -6.49
N VAL A 48 -2.49 -10.35 -7.72
CA VAL A 48 -1.57 -11.35 -8.29
C VAL A 48 -0.25 -11.41 -7.52
N ALA A 49 0.35 -10.26 -7.20
CA ALA A 49 1.61 -10.21 -6.46
C ALA A 49 1.50 -10.88 -5.09
N SER A 50 0.35 -10.74 -4.43
CA SER A 50 0.09 -11.36 -3.13
C SER A 50 0.00 -12.89 -3.16
N LEU A 51 -0.28 -13.49 -4.33
CA LEU A 51 -0.36 -14.95 -4.47
C LEU A 51 1.02 -15.59 -4.53
N ILE A 52 2.05 -14.80 -4.88
CA ILE A 52 3.44 -15.23 -4.88
C ILE A 52 3.95 -15.21 -3.45
N ARG A 53 3.99 -16.39 -2.84
CA ARG A 53 4.40 -16.58 -1.44
C ARG A 53 5.79 -17.20 -1.36
N PHE A 54 6.64 -16.62 -0.53
CA PHE A 54 7.97 -17.11 -0.23
C PHE A 54 8.03 -17.61 1.23
N PRO A 55 8.59 -18.80 1.48
CA PRO A 55 8.76 -19.30 2.84
C PRO A 55 9.85 -18.49 3.56
N LEU A 56 9.53 -17.91 4.71
CA LEU A 56 10.48 -17.25 5.61
C LEU A 56 10.27 -17.74 7.05
N GLY A 57 11.08 -18.72 7.45
CA GLY A 57 10.96 -19.37 8.74
C GLY A 57 9.59 -20.08 8.89
N PRO A 58 8.88 -19.92 10.02
CA PRO A 58 7.57 -20.53 10.22
C PRO A 58 6.44 -19.79 9.47
N ALA A 59 6.72 -18.66 8.83
CA ALA A 59 5.73 -17.84 8.14
C ALA A 59 5.94 -17.87 6.61
N SER A 60 4.85 -17.64 5.87
CA SER A 60 4.91 -17.33 4.43
C SER A 60 4.70 -15.83 4.24
N VAL A 61 5.63 -15.18 3.55
CA VAL A 61 5.53 -13.76 3.20
C VAL A 61 5.19 -13.61 1.73
N HIS A 62 4.65 -12.47 1.35
CA HIS A 62 4.36 -12.13 -0.03
C HIS A 62 4.64 -10.64 -0.27
N LEU A 63 4.82 -10.27 -1.53
CA LEU A 63 4.87 -8.87 -1.93
C LEU A 63 3.48 -8.24 -1.72
N THR A 64 3.43 -7.03 -1.19
CA THR A 64 2.18 -6.30 -0.93
C THR A 64 1.98 -5.16 -1.90
N LEU A 65 3.04 -4.58 -2.47
CA LEU A 65 3.05 -3.43 -3.38
C LEU A 65 2.22 -2.22 -2.89
N ASN A 66 1.96 -2.12 -1.58
CA ASN A 66 1.12 -1.07 -0.99
C ASN A 66 1.70 0.31 -1.27
N GLY A 67 3.01 0.47 -1.10
CA GLY A 67 3.71 1.72 -1.39
C GLY A 67 3.52 2.17 -2.84
N LEU A 68 3.70 1.25 -3.79
CA LEU A 68 3.49 1.50 -5.21
C LEU A 68 2.05 1.91 -5.51
N ALA A 69 1.07 1.18 -4.97
CA ALA A 69 -0.35 1.51 -5.15
C ALA A 69 -0.67 2.91 -4.61
N GLY A 70 -0.05 3.28 -3.48
CA GLY A 70 -0.11 4.62 -2.91
C GLY A 70 0.40 5.70 -3.87
N ILE A 71 1.60 5.52 -4.42
CA ILE A 71 2.20 6.46 -5.36
C ILE A 71 1.29 6.69 -6.57
N LEU A 72 0.77 5.62 -7.17
CA LEU A 72 -0.04 5.68 -8.38
C LEU A 72 -1.45 6.25 -8.11
N LEU A 73 -2.13 5.72 -7.09
CA LEU A 73 -3.56 5.99 -6.89
C LEU A 73 -3.86 7.06 -5.82
N GLY A 74 -2.93 7.31 -4.89
CA GLY A 74 -3.21 8.10 -3.68
C GLY A 74 -4.39 7.52 -2.90
N TRP A 75 -5.41 8.33 -2.60
CA TRP A 75 -6.60 7.90 -1.86
C TRP A 75 -7.42 6.80 -2.52
N MET A 76 -7.38 6.65 -3.86
CA MET A 76 -8.07 5.52 -4.50
C MET A 76 -7.35 4.19 -4.28
N ALA A 77 -6.21 4.16 -3.57
CA ALA A 77 -5.64 2.93 -3.05
C ALA A 77 -6.62 2.19 -2.13
N PHE A 78 -7.52 2.90 -1.41
CA PHE A 78 -8.54 2.26 -0.57
C PHE A 78 -9.47 1.33 -1.37
N PRO A 79 -10.19 1.79 -2.40
CA PRO A 79 -11.02 0.89 -3.21
C PRO A 79 -10.21 -0.18 -3.94
N ALA A 80 -9.00 0.11 -4.43
CA ALA A 80 -8.14 -0.90 -5.07
C ALA A 80 -7.77 -2.04 -4.11
N VAL A 81 -7.26 -1.69 -2.93
CA VAL A 81 -6.86 -2.64 -1.88
C VAL A 81 -8.08 -3.42 -1.40
N PHE A 82 -9.20 -2.76 -1.11
CA PHE A 82 -10.42 -3.42 -0.64
C PHE A 82 -10.89 -4.51 -1.61
N VAL A 83 -10.95 -4.21 -2.92
CA VAL A 83 -11.36 -5.19 -3.92
C VAL A 83 -10.37 -6.35 -4.01
N ALA A 84 -9.06 -6.08 -3.99
CA ALA A 84 -8.04 -7.13 -3.98
C ALA A 84 -8.19 -8.05 -2.76
N LEU A 85 -8.39 -7.48 -1.57
CA LEU A 85 -8.59 -8.24 -0.33
C LEU A 85 -9.90 -9.03 -0.32
N LEU A 86 -10.97 -8.45 -0.83
CA LEU A 86 -12.26 -9.13 -0.96
C LEU A 86 -12.15 -10.36 -1.86
N LEU A 87 -11.46 -10.22 -3.00
CA LEU A 87 -11.22 -11.35 -3.91
C LEU A 87 -10.32 -12.41 -3.28
N GLN A 88 -9.31 -12.02 -2.48
CA GLN A 88 -8.47 -12.99 -1.76
C GLN A 88 -9.28 -13.77 -0.73
N ALA A 89 -10.16 -13.10 0.01
CA ALA A 89 -11.03 -13.76 0.98
C ALA A 89 -12.02 -14.71 0.29
N LEU A 90 -12.60 -14.30 -0.85
CA LEU A 90 -13.57 -15.10 -1.59
C LEU A 90 -12.94 -16.31 -2.30
N LEU A 91 -11.80 -16.13 -2.98
CA LEU A 91 -11.23 -17.14 -3.88
C LEU A 91 -10.21 -18.05 -3.20
N PHE A 92 -9.51 -17.54 -2.19
CA PHE A 92 -8.39 -18.23 -1.55
C PHE A 92 -8.54 -18.39 -0.04
N GLN A 93 -9.67 -17.93 0.53
CA GLN A 93 -9.91 -17.89 1.98
C GLN A 93 -8.73 -17.29 2.77
N PHE A 94 -8.07 -16.29 2.17
CA PHE A 94 -6.94 -15.62 2.80
C PHE A 94 -7.42 -14.32 3.46
N GLY A 95 -7.20 -14.20 4.77
CA GLY A 95 -7.76 -13.12 5.60
C GLY A 95 -9.08 -13.52 6.25
N GLY A 96 -10.11 -12.67 6.16
CA GLY A 96 -11.42 -12.92 6.74
C GLY A 96 -12.40 -11.79 6.40
N PHE A 97 -13.69 -12.10 6.33
CA PHE A 97 -14.72 -11.12 6.02
C PHE A 97 -14.91 -10.10 7.14
N THR A 98 -14.82 -10.53 8.41
CA THR A 98 -14.95 -9.55 9.52
C THR A 98 -13.71 -8.67 9.61
N THR A 99 -12.53 -9.25 9.34
CA THR A 99 -11.24 -8.53 9.35
C THR A 99 -11.01 -7.68 8.12
N LEU A 100 -11.87 -7.76 7.09
CA LEU A 100 -11.69 -7.08 5.81
C LEU A 100 -11.49 -5.57 5.97
N GLY A 101 -12.25 -4.93 6.87
CA GLY A 101 -12.10 -3.51 7.17
C GLY A 101 -10.73 -3.18 7.76
N VAL A 102 -10.31 -3.92 8.79
CA VAL A 102 -8.99 -3.73 9.43
C VAL A 102 -7.87 -3.96 8.41
N ASN A 103 -7.93 -5.04 7.65
CA ASN A 103 -6.92 -5.37 6.63
C ASN A 103 -6.86 -4.30 5.53
N THR A 104 -8.01 -3.74 5.14
CA THR A 104 -8.06 -2.62 4.18
C THR A 104 -7.33 -1.40 4.73
N VAL A 105 -7.58 -1.03 5.99
CA VAL A 105 -6.89 0.12 6.63
C VAL A 105 -5.39 -0.14 6.75
N VAL A 106 -5.01 -1.33 7.23
CA VAL A 106 -3.62 -1.77 7.39
C VAL A 106 -2.82 -1.63 6.10
N MET A 107 -3.44 -1.87 4.94
CA MET A 107 -2.75 -1.84 3.65
C MET A 107 -2.90 -0.49 2.93
N ALA A 108 -4.09 0.09 2.92
CA ALA A 108 -4.38 1.32 2.18
C ALA A 108 -3.91 2.59 2.91
N LEU A 109 -3.95 2.65 4.24
CA LEU A 109 -3.52 3.85 4.95
C LEU A 109 -2.01 4.12 4.80
N PRO A 110 -1.11 3.13 4.98
CA PRO A 110 0.31 3.32 4.67
C PRO A 110 0.58 3.66 3.20
N ALA A 111 -0.23 3.13 2.27
CA ALA A 111 -0.14 3.49 0.86
C ALA A 111 -0.43 5.00 0.65
N VAL A 112 -1.49 5.53 1.26
CA VAL A 112 -1.80 6.97 1.21
C VAL A 112 -0.72 7.81 1.89
N ILE A 113 -0.17 7.36 3.01
CA ILE A 113 0.95 8.06 3.68
C ILE A 113 2.19 8.09 2.78
N ALA A 114 2.53 6.97 2.14
CA ALA A 114 3.62 6.90 1.16
C ALA A 114 3.40 7.88 0.00
N HIS A 115 2.17 8.00 -0.49
CA HIS A 115 1.79 9.00 -1.49
C HIS A 115 2.10 10.42 -1.03
N ILE A 116 1.65 10.80 0.17
CA ILE A 116 1.82 12.15 0.71
C ILE A 116 3.32 12.47 0.91
N ILE A 117 4.09 11.54 1.45
CA ILE A 117 5.52 11.73 1.73
C ILE A 117 6.34 11.84 0.44
N CYS A 118 6.05 11.01 -0.57
CA CYS A 118 6.88 10.91 -1.77
C CYS A 118 6.45 11.87 -2.88
N ARG A 119 5.23 12.42 -2.82
CA ARG A 119 4.71 13.36 -3.81
C ARG A 119 5.61 14.59 -4.00
N PRO A 120 6.07 15.30 -2.97
CA PRO A 120 6.96 16.47 -3.16
C PRO A 120 8.27 16.10 -3.88
N LEU A 121 8.83 14.93 -3.57
CA LEU A 121 10.07 14.46 -4.17
C LEU A 121 9.89 14.23 -5.69
N LEU A 122 8.79 13.61 -6.09
CA LEU A 122 8.47 13.39 -7.51
C LEU A 122 8.07 14.70 -8.23
N CYS A 123 7.30 15.56 -7.57
CA CYS A 123 6.85 16.83 -8.13
C CYS A 123 7.97 17.85 -8.33
N SER A 124 9.01 17.83 -7.48
CA SER A 124 10.18 18.71 -7.62
C SER A 124 10.92 18.56 -8.96
N GLN A 125 10.64 17.50 -9.71
CA GLN A 125 11.27 17.19 -10.99
C GLN A 125 10.42 17.65 -12.18
N VAL A 126 9.21 18.15 -11.94
CA VAL A 126 8.35 18.76 -12.97
C VAL A 126 9.01 20.07 -13.41
N GLY A 127 9.35 20.18 -14.70
CA GLY A 127 10.09 21.32 -15.25
C GLY A 127 11.63 21.21 -15.22
N GLY A 128 12.18 20.12 -14.68
CA GLY A 128 13.61 19.79 -14.77
C GLY A 128 14.05 19.35 -16.19
N PRO A 129 15.28 18.83 -16.38
CA PRO A 129 15.85 18.42 -17.68
C PRO A 129 15.16 17.23 -18.40
N GLY A 130 13.85 17.06 -18.20
CA GLY A 130 13.02 16.04 -18.83
C GLY A 130 13.13 14.65 -18.16
N PRO A 131 12.29 13.70 -18.59
CA PRO A 131 12.24 12.34 -18.03
C PRO A 131 13.55 11.55 -18.15
N GLY A 132 14.45 11.96 -19.05
CA GLY A 132 15.76 11.35 -19.28
C GLY A 132 16.89 11.88 -18.40
N GLY A 133 16.65 12.92 -17.59
CA GLY A 133 17.67 13.52 -16.72
C GLY A 133 18.02 12.65 -15.51
N PRO A 134 19.29 12.65 -15.04
CA PRO A 134 19.71 11.85 -13.89
C PRO A 134 19.00 12.22 -12.57
N GLY A 135 18.54 13.47 -12.42
CA GLY A 135 17.79 13.93 -11.25
C GLY A 135 16.44 13.22 -11.08
N GLY A 136 15.65 13.12 -12.15
CA GLY A 136 14.32 12.52 -12.12
C GLY A 136 14.35 11.02 -11.82
N ARG A 137 15.30 10.30 -12.40
CA ARG A 137 15.50 8.87 -12.10
C ARG A 137 15.88 8.64 -10.64
N SER A 138 16.78 9.46 -10.09
CA SER A 138 17.18 9.37 -8.68
C SER A 138 15.99 9.62 -7.76
N ALA A 139 15.20 10.66 -8.03
CA ALA A 139 13.97 10.95 -7.28
C ALA A 139 12.98 9.79 -7.32
N ALA A 140 12.77 9.16 -8.48
CA ALA A 140 11.90 7.99 -8.61
C ALA A 140 12.39 6.77 -7.81
N VAL A 141 13.70 6.50 -7.82
CA VAL A 141 14.31 5.41 -7.01
C VAL A 141 14.11 5.67 -5.53
N TRP A 142 14.39 6.89 -5.05
CA TRP A 142 14.22 7.26 -3.64
C TRP A 142 12.75 7.25 -3.22
N ALA A 143 11.86 7.83 -4.02
CA ALA A 143 10.42 7.78 -3.79
C ALA A 143 9.94 6.33 -3.68
N GLY A 144 10.43 5.44 -4.54
CA GLY A 144 10.01 4.05 -4.54
C GLY A 144 10.55 3.26 -3.35
N GLY A 145 11.81 3.50 -2.98
CA GLY A 145 12.40 2.92 -1.77
C GLY A 145 11.65 3.36 -0.50
N ILE A 146 11.38 4.66 -0.38
CA ILE A 146 10.63 5.22 0.76
C ILE A 146 9.19 4.68 0.76
N ALA A 147 8.51 4.66 -0.39
CA ALA A 147 7.14 4.17 -0.48
C ALA A 147 7.04 2.68 -0.11
N GLY A 148 7.96 1.84 -0.60
CA GLY A 148 8.01 0.42 -0.23
C GLY A 148 8.24 0.24 1.27
N ALA A 149 9.19 0.99 1.85
CA ALA A 149 9.47 0.94 3.28
C ALA A 149 8.27 1.39 4.13
N VAL A 150 7.65 2.53 3.79
CA VAL A 150 6.45 3.05 4.47
C VAL A 150 5.29 2.08 4.35
N GLY A 151 5.08 1.48 3.16
CA GLY A 151 4.02 0.50 2.93
C GLY A 151 4.16 -0.73 3.82
N VAL A 152 5.38 -1.28 3.96
CA VAL A 152 5.63 -2.46 4.79
C VAL A 152 5.66 -2.12 6.28
N ALA A 153 6.44 -1.13 6.68
CA ALA A 153 6.59 -0.73 8.08
C ALA A 153 5.29 -0.19 8.67
N GLY A 154 4.56 0.64 7.90
CA GLY A 154 3.26 1.17 8.31
C GLY A 154 2.21 0.07 8.45
N GLY A 155 2.18 -0.90 7.53
CA GLY A 155 1.28 -2.05 7.65
C GLY A 155 1.60 -2.91 8.87
N ALA A 156 2.88 -3.19 9.10
CA ALA A 156 3.32 -3.95 10.26
C ALA A 156 3.01 -3.23 11.58
N MET A 157 3.20 -1.91 11.63
CA MET A 157 2.85 -1.08 12.79
C MET A 157 1.34 -1.11 13.06
N LEU A 158 0.49 -0.97 12.04
CA LEU A 158 -0.95 -1.01 12.22
C LEU A 158 -1.44 -2.39 12.69
N ILE A 159 -0.87 -3.48 12.17
CA ILE A 159 -1.14 -4.83 12.68
C ILE A 159 -0.73 -4.95 14.15
N ALA A 160 0.46 -4.47 14.50
CA ALA A 160 0.94 -4.48 15.88
C ALA A 160 -0.03 -3.75 16.82
N ILE A 161 -0.53 -2.57 16.41
CA ILE A 161 -1.52 -1.80 17.15
C ILE A 161 -2.84 -2.58 17.28
N SER A 162 -3.36 -3.16 16.20
CA SER A 162 -4.60 -3.96 16.22
C SER A 162 -4.50 -5.17 17.15
N LEU A 163 -3.37 -5.87 17.16
CA LEU A 163 -3.12 -7.02 18.03
C LEU A 163 -3.01 -6.60 19.50
N MET A 164 -2.23 -5.56 19.79
CA MET A 164 -2.08 -5.06 21.16
C MET A 164 -3.37 -4.48 21.73
N ALA A 165 -4.21 -3.88 20.88
CA ALA A 165 -5.54 -3.38 21.25
C ALA A 165 -6.56 -4.52 21.48
N THR A 166 -6.28 -5.71 20.95
CA THR A 166 -7.10 -6.92 21.19
C THR A 166 -6.72 -7.54 22.53
N GLU A 167 -5.46 -7.97 22.70
CA GLU A 167 -4.98 -8.55 23.97
C GLU A 167 -3.48 -8.29 24.21
N ARG A 168 -3.09 -8.21 25.49
CA ARG A 168 -1.68 -8.03 25.89
C ARG A 168 -0.81 -9.27 25.68
N SER A 169 -1.41 -10.45 25.55
CA SER A 169 -0.76 -11.74 25.30
C SER A 169 -0.04 -11.79 23.94
N PHE A 170 -0.47 -10.96 22.97
CA PHE A 170 0.09 -10.95 21.61
C PHE A 170 1.47 -10.31 21.45
N LYS A 171 2.12 -9.79 22.51
CA LYS A 171 3.43 -9.12 22.39
C LYS A 171 4.51 -9.97 21.70
N ALA A 172 4.60 -11.25 22.02
CA ALA A 172 5.57 -12.15 21.39
C ALA A 172 5.26 -12.36 19.90
N LEU A 173 3.97 -12.47 19.54
CA LEU A 173 3.50 -12.58 18.16
C LEU A 173 3.80 -11.30 17.38
N THR A 174 3.56 -10.13 17.98
CA THR A 174 3.88 -8.83 17.39
C THR A 174 5.37 -8.68 17.09
N LEU A 175 6.24 -9.07 18.03
CA LEU A 175 7.69 -8.97 17.83
C LEU A 175 8.18 -9.95 16.76
N ALA A 176 7.68 -11.19 16.77
CA ALA A 176 7.98 -12.18 15.74
C ALA A 176 7.53 -11.70 14.36
N PHE A 177 6.32 -11.14 14.26
CA PHE A 177 5.80 -10.56 13.02
C PHE A 177 6.68 -9.40 12.54
N ALA A 178 7.06 -8.47 13.41
CA ALA A 178 7.93 -7.36 13.04
C ALA A 178 9.27 -7.87 12.49
N ALA A 179 9.89 -8.85 13.15
CA ALA A 179 11.15 -9.45 12.72
C ALA A 179 11.04 -10.12 11.33
N THR A 180 9.98 -10.89 11.07
CA THR A 180 9.79 -11.57 9.78
C THR A 180 9.50 -10.61 8.62
N HIS A 181 9.09 -9.37 8.91
CA HIS A 181 8.81 -8.35 7.90
C HIS A 181 10.01 -7.44 7.58
N VAL A 182 11.13 -7.55 8.30
CA VAL A 182 12.36 -6.82 7.96
C VAL A 182 12.91 -7.22 6.59
N PRO A 183 13.03 -8.52 6.24
CA PRO A 183 13.46 -8.91 4.88
C PRO A 183 12.46 -8.46 3.81
N VAL A 184 11.15 -8.56 4.10
CA VAL A 184 10.09 -8.11 3.19
C VAL A 184 10.24 -6.62 2.93
N LEU A 185 10.52 -5.81 3.95
CA LEU A 185 10.72 -4.37 3.80
C LEU A 185 11.83 -4.05 2.80
N VAL A 186 12.96 -4.75 2.88
CA VAL A 186 14.09 -4.55 1.95
C VAL A 186 13.70 -4.91 0.53
N VAL A 187 13.11 -6.09 0.33
CA VAL A 187 12.67 -6.57 -1.00
C VAL A 187 11.63 -5.62 -1.58
N GLU A 188 10.65 -5.21 -0.80
CA GLU A 188 9.55 -4.36 -1.28
C GLU A 188 10.01 -2.96 -1.65
N SER A 189 10.95 -2.42 -0.87
CA SER A 189 11.60 -1.14 -1.18
C SER A 189 12.38 -1.24 -2.48
N ALA A 190 13.15 -2.31 -2.69
CA ALA A 190 13.92 -2.53 -3.90
C ALA A 190 13.04 -2.71 -5.14
N VAL A 191 11.99 -3.54 -5.03
CA VAL A 191 11.02 -3.77 -6.12
C VAL A 191 10.28 -2.48 -6.46
N THR A 192 9.80 -1.74 -5.46
CA THR A 192 9.08 -0.47 -5.68
C THR A 192 9.98 0.59 -6.29
N ALA A 193 11.23 0.72 -5.83
CA ALA A 193 12.23 1.61 -6.41
C ALA A 193 12.52 1.27 -7.89
N PHE A 194 12.67 -0.03 -8.20
CA PHE A 194 12.87 -0.48 -9.57
C PHE A 194 11.67 -0.14 -10.47
N VAL A 195 10.45 -0.46 -10.00
CA VAL A 195 9.23 -0.19 -10.77
C VAL A 195 9.04 1.30 -11.01
N LEU A 196 9.24 2.16 -10.00
CA LEU A 196 9.12 3.60 -10.19
C LEU A 196 10.20 4.16 -11.12
N ALA A 197 11.44 3.70 -11.02
CA ALA A 197 12.50 4.10 -11.94
C ALA A 197 12.18 3.71 -13.39
N PHE A 198 11.57 2.53 -13.59
CA PHE A 198 11.12 2.08 -14.90
C PHE A 198 9.94 2.92 -15.42
N LEU A 199 8.92 3.16 -14.58
CA LEU A 199 7.77 3.98 -14.93
C LEU A 199 8.19 5.42 -15.27
N TRP A 200 9.14 5.99 -14.53
CA TRP A 200 9.71 7.30 -14.83
C TRP A 200 10.31 7.37 -16.25
N LYS A 201 10.95 6.29 -16.70
CA LYS A 201 11.56 6.22 -18.03
C LYS A 201 10.53 6.00 -19.14
N VAL A 202 9.51 5.18 -18.91
CA VAL A 202 8.61 4.68 -19.96
C VAL A 202 7.28 5.43 -20.03
N LYS A 203 6.76 5.84 -18.88
CA LYS A 203 5.46 6.50 -18.71
C LYS A 203 5.52 7.52 -17.54
N PRO A 204 6.40 8.54 -17.61
CA PRO A 204 6.52 9.55 -16.55
C PRO A 204 5.19 10.26 -16.26
N GLU A 205 4.29 10.29 -17.24
CA GLU A 205 2.95 10.88 -17.11
C GLU A 205 2.13 10.21 -15.99
N LEU A 206 2.31 8.91 -15.74
CA LEU A 206 1.62 8.23 -14.63
C LEU A 206 2.06 8.75 -13.26
N LEU A 207 3.27 9.31 -13.18
CA LEU A 207 3.86 9.83 -11.94
C LEU A 207 3.69 11.36 -11.83
N MET A 208 3.53 12.07 -12.95
CA MET A 208 3.50 13.53 -13.03
C MET A 208 2.11 14.13 -13.36
N LEU A 209 1.31 13.48 -14.21
CA LEU A 209 0.16 14.10 -14.91
C LEU A 209 -1.20 13.90 -14.23
N ASN A 210 -1.26 13.33 -13.03
CA ASN A 210 -2.51 13.21 -12.28
C ASN A 210 -2.90 14.53 -11.55
N GLY A 211 -2.68 15.72 -12.13
CA GLY A 211 -3.04 17.05 -11.57
C GLY A 211 -2.34 17.44 -10.24
N LYS A 212 -1.61 16.49 -9.66
CA LYS A 212 -1.10 16.52 -8.29
C LYS A 212 0.24 17.25 -8.13
N CYS A 213 0.76 18.00 -9.08
CA CYS A 213 1.88 18.90 -8.79
C CYS A 213 1.51 20.38 -8.91
N ALA A 214 0.30 20.70 -9.38
CA ALA A 214 -0.19 22.07 -9.55
C ALA A 214 -1.00 22.58 -8.33
N ASP A 215 -1.63 21.70 -7.55
CA ASP A 215 -2.43 22.05 -6.35
C ASP A 215 -1.60 22.55 -5.13
N SER A 216 -0.32 22.90 -5.29
CA SER A 216 0.47 23.51 -4.19
C SER A 216 0.52 25.03 -4.25
N ASP A 217 -0.06 25.65 -5.30
CA ASP A 217 0.01 27.08 -5.55
C ASP A 217 -1.37 27.80 -5.50
N GLU A 218 -2.44 27.14 -5.02
CA GLU A 218 -3.74 27.78 -4.68
C GLU A 218 -4.09 27.65 -3.20
#